data_AF-A0A0F8XZ45-F1
#
_entry.id   AF-A0A0F8XZ45-F1
#
_cell.length_a   1.000
_cell.length_b   1.000
_cell.length_c   1.000
_cell.angle_alpha   90.00
_cell.angle_beta   90.00
_cell.angle_gamma   90.00
#
_symmetry.space_group_name_H-M   'P 1'
#
loop_
_entity.id
_entity.type
_entity.pdbx_description
1 polymer ?
#
loop_
_entity_poly.entity_id
_entity_poly.type
_entity_poly.pdbx_seq_one_letter_code
_entity_poly.pdbx_strand_id
1 'polypeptide(L)'
;MVKKESVSVKRQTIYALIPSVDIWAFYRIQKLRKFILIALGLGFAFSPISLAVSSSIDMSTITNPFDLYSNPIFLMYMVGMIASLHGTLVYFIRRWSKKWNEQFVKPTNSE
;
A
#
# COMPACT_ATOMS: atom_id res chain seq x y z
N MET A 1 -12.61 -17.61 9.98
CA MET A 1 -11.15 -17.78 10.16
C MET A 1 -10.53 -18.17 8.82
N VAL A 2 -9.45 -17.51 8.38
CA VAL A 2 -8.77 -17.89 7.13
C VAL A 2 -8.01 -19.20 7.34
N LYS A 3 -8.06 -20.10 6.36
CA LYS A 3 -7.26 -21.34 6.35
C LYS A 3 -5.77 -21.00 6.42
N LYS A 4 -5.04 -21.62 7.35
CA LYS A 4 -3.59 -21.47 7.46
C LYS A 4 -2.91 -22.36 6.43
N GLU A 5 -2.60 -21.78 5.28
CA GLU A 5 -1.94 -22.45 4.16
C GLU A 5 -0.88 -21.54 3.53
N SER A 6 0.02 -22.14 2.74
CA SER A 6 0.98 -21.39 1.95
C SER A 6 0.27 -20.54 0.89
N VAL A 7 0.87 -19.40 0.57
CA VAL A 7 0.30 -18.40 -0.34
C VAL A 7 1.22 -18.19 -1.53
N SER A 8 0.65 -18.04 -2.73
CA SER A 8 1.45 -17.63 -3.89
C SER A 8 1.87 -16.17 -3.73
N VAL A 9 3.18 -15.92 -3.58
CA VAL A 9 3.74 -14.55 -3.46
C VAL A 9 3.42 -13.71 -4.70
N LYS A 10 3.40 -14.32 -5.89
CA LYS A 10 3.04 -13.64 -7.15
C LYS A 10 1.59 -13.17 -7.13
N ARG A 11 0.65 -14.02 -6.72
CA ARG A 11 -0.77 -13.63 -6.59
C ARG A 11 -0.96 -12.54 -5.55
N GLN A 12 -0.32 -12.68 -4.38
CA GLN A 12 -0.38 -11.65 -3.33
C GLN A 12 0.18 -10.30 -3.78
N THR A 13 1.20 -10.30 -4.63
CA THR A 13 1.74 -9.07 -5.23
C THR A 13 0.72 -8.39 -6.14
N ILE A 14 0.04 -9.15 -7.01
CA ILE A 14 -0.99 -8.61 -7.90
C ILE A 14 -2.17 -8.08 -7.09
N TYR A 15 -2.59 -8.81 -6.06
CA TYR A 15 -3.68 -8.41 -5.18
C TYR A 15 -3.39 -7.12 -4.41
N ALA A 16 -2.13 -6.89 -4.02
CA ALA A 16 -1.73 -5.65 -3.36
C ALA A 16 -1.71 -4.41 -4.27
N LEU A 17 -1.86 -4.58 -5.59
CA LEU A 17 -1.99 -3.45 -6.53
C LEU A 17 -3.44 -3.00 -6.72
N ILE A 18 -4.41 -3.81 -6.30
CA ILE A 18 -5.83 -3.52 -6.47
C ILE A 18 -6.36 -3.04 -5.10
N PRO A 19 -6.84 -1.80 -4.99
CA PRO A 19 -7.45 -1.31 -3.77
C PRO A 19 -8.55 -2.26 -3.27
N SER A 20 -8.67 -2.44 -1.96
CA SER A 20 -9.59 -3.38 -1.28
C SER A 20 -9.18 -4.86 -1.36
N VAL A 21 -8.58 -5.31 -2.46
CA VAL A 21 -8.06 -6.69 -2.58
C VAL A 21 -6.74 -6.82 -1.79
N ASP A 22 -6.00 -5.73 -1.65
CA ASP A 22 -4.85 -5.62 -0.77
C ASP A 22 -5.19 -5.93 0.70
N ILE A 23 -6.31 -5.42 1.21
CA ILE A 23 -6.83 -5.71 2.55
C ILE A 23 -6.99 -7.23 2.73
N TRP A 24 -7.60 -7.89 1.74
CA TRP A 24 -7.76 -9.34 1.74
C TRP A 24 -6.41 -10.06 1.71
N ALA A 25 -5.46 -9.59 0.88
CA ALA A 25 -4.12 -10.15 0.78
C ALA A 25 -3.39 -10.15 2.13
N PHE A 26 -3.42 -9.02 2.86
CA PHE A 26 -2.83 -8.89 4.19
C PHE A 26 -3.59 -9.66 5.27
N TYR A 27 -4.92 -9.74 5.17
CA TYR A 27 -5.75 -10.56 6.05
C TYR A 27 -5.39 -12.05 5.91
N ARG A 28 -5.16 -12.51 4.68
CA ARG A 28 -4.86 -13.92 4.35
C ARG A 28 -3.57 -14.44 5.00
N ILE A 29 -2.62 -13.56 5.28
CA ILE A 29 -1.33 -13.89 5.96
C ILE A 29 -1.27 -13.37 7.41
N GLN A 30 -2.41 -13.00 8.00
CA GLN A 30 -2.51 -12.49 9.38
C GLN A 30 -1.64 -11.26 9.67
N LYS A 31 -1.45 -10.39 8.67
CA LYS A 31 -0.72 -9.11 8.80
C LYS A 31 -1.60 -7.87 8.67
N LEU A 32 -2.92 -8.03 8.63
CA LEU A 32 -3.88 -6.93 8.50
C LEU A 32 -3.64 -5.81 9.52
N ARG A 33 -3.41 -6.13 10.80
CA ARG A 33 -3.13 -5.10 11.83
C ARG A 33 -1.89 -4.26 11.49
N LYS A 34 -0.81 -4.89 11.02
CA LYS A 34 0.41 -4.18 10.64
C LYS A 34 0.19 -3.33 9.38
N PHE A 35 -0.56 -3.86 8.44
CA PHE A 35 -0.98 -3.13 7.24
C PHE A 35 -1.74 -1.86 7.60
N ILE A 36 -2.77 -1.94 8.44
CA ILE A 36 -3.56 -0.78 8.87
C ILE A 36 -2.68 0.26 9.57
N LEU A 37 -1.78 -0.17 10.47
CA LEU A 37 -0.87 0.74 11.15
C LEU A 37 0.10 1.45 10.19
N ILE A 38 0.61 0.75 9.17
CA ILE A 38 1.48 1.35 8.15
C ILE A 38 0.68 2.32 7.28
N ALA A 39 -0.52 1.94 6.84
CA ALA A 39 -1.37 2.80 6.02
C ALA A 39 -1.74 4.10 6.76
N LEU A 40 -2.14 4.00 8.03
CA LEU A 40 -2.39 5.17 8.88
C LEU A 40 -1.13 6.00 9.08
N GLY A 41 0.00 5.36 9.41
CA GLY A 41 1.27 6.04 9.62
C GLY A 41 1.75 6.80 8.38
N LEU A 42 1.63 6.20 7.19
CA LEU A 42 1.92 6.87 5.92
C LEU A 42 0.95 8.03 5.69
N GLY A 43 -0.34 7.85 5.94
CA GLY A 43 -1.33 8.93 5.84
C GLY A 43 -0.96 10.15 6.69
N PHE A 44 -0.59 9.93 7.95
CA PHE A 44 -0.10 11.01 8.82
C PHE A 44 1.23 11.61 8.35
N ALA A 45 2.16 10.79 7.86
CA ALA A 45 3.45 11.26 7.33
C ALA A 45 3.29 12.16 6.10
N PHE A 46 2.25 11.95 5.27
CA PHE A 46 1.94 12.80 4.13
C PHE A 46 1.18 14.08 4.50
N SER A 47 0.66 14.21 5.73
CA SER A 47 -0.10 15.40 6.18
C SER A 47 0.65 16.74 6.00
N PRO A 48 1.91 16.91 6.44
CA PRO A 48 2.61 18.20 6.27
C PRO A 48 2.90 18.51 4.80
N ILE A 49 3.18 17.48 3.99
CA ILE A 49 3.42 17.63 2.55
C ILE A 49 2.11 18.04 1.85
N SER A 50 1.00 17.43 2.23
CA SER A 50 -0.35 17.80 1.73
C SER A 50 -0.64 19.26 2.01
N LEU A 51 -0.34 19.74 3.22
CA LEU A 51 -0.53 21.14 3.60
C LEU A 51 0.34 22.07 2.75
N ALA A 52 1.63 21.76 2.60
CA ALA A 52 2.55 22.54 1.78
C ALA A 52 2.08 22.62 0.31
N VAL A 53 1.68 21.49 -0.27
CA VAL A 53 1.12 21.45 -1.64
C VAL A 53 -0.14 22.29 -1.73
N SER A 54 -1.08 22.16 -0.79
CA SER A 54 -2.31 22.96 -0.79
C SER A 54 -2.05 24.46 -0.71
N SER A 55 -1.03 24.89 0.06
CA SER A 55 -0.65 26.31 0.18
C SER A 55 0.05 26.86 -1.07
N SER A 56 0.57 25.99 -1.93
CA SER A 56 1.22 26.37 -3.20
C SER A 56 0.27 26.47 -4.38
N ILE A 57 -1.01 26.11 -4.20
CA ILE A 57 -2.04 26.16 -5.23
C ILE A 57 -2.81 27.46 -5.09
N ASP A 58 -2.88 28.23 -6.17
CA ASP A 58 -3.74 29.41 -6.24
C ASP A 58 -5.21 29.00 -6.39
N MET A 59 -5.93 29.01 -5.27
CA MET A 59 -7.34 28.60 -5.22
C MET A 59 -8.26 29.49 -6.06
N SER A 60 -7.84 30.71 -6.43
CA SER A 60 -8.64 31.59 -7.30
C SER A 60 -8.77 31.06 -8.74
N THR A 61 -7.86 30.17 -9.15
CA THR A 61 -7.86 29.53 -10.47
C THR A 61 -8.70 28.26 -10.53
N ILE A 62 -9.24 27.81 -9.39
CA ILE A 62 -10.02 26.56 -9.29
C ILE A 62 -11.51 26.89 -9.38
N THR A 63 -12.12 26.56 -10.53
CA THR A 63 -13.54 26.77 -10.81
C THR A 63 -14.37 25.50 -10.66
N ASN A 64 -13.73 24.34 -10.80
CA ASN A 64 -14.32 23.02 -10.59
C ASN A 64 -13.27 22.05 -10.02
N PRO A 65 -13.67 20.92 -9.40
CA PRO A 65 -12.75 19.98 -8.78
C PRO A 65 -11.72 19.36 -9.73
N PHE A 66 -12.00 19.33 -11.04
CA PHE A 66 -11.09 18.74 -12.01
C PHE A 66 -9.89 19.65 -12.35
N ASP A 67 -10.01 20.96 -12.11
CA ASP A 67 -8.92 21.93 -12.32
C ASP A 67 -7.69 21.59 -11.45
N LEU A 68 -7.92 20.95 -10.28
CA LEU A 68 -6.85 20.44 -9.43
C LEU A 68 -6.00 19.37 -10.13
N TYR A 69 -6.61 18.48 -10.91
CA TYR A 69 -5.86 17.44 -11.65
C TYR A 69 -5.07 18.00 -12.82
N SER A 70 -5.40 19.21 -13.29
CA SER A 70 -4.65 19.95 -14.30
C SER A 70 -3.46 20.71 -13.71
N ASN A 71 -3.45 20.96 -12.39
CA ASN A 71 -2.33 21.62 -11.73
C ASN A 71 -1.11 20.67 -11.66
N PRO A 72 0.05 21.05 -12.22
CA PRO A 72 1.21 20.15 -12.32
C PRO A 72 1.82 19.80 -10.96
N ILE A 73 1.77 20.71 -9.99
CA ILE A 73 2.28 20.48 -8.62
C ILE A 73 1.39 19.46 -7.92
N PHE A 74 0.08 19.64 -7.98
CA PHE A 74 -0.88 18.70 -7.41
C PHE A 74 -0.78 17.32 -8.06
N LEU A 75 -0.67 17.25 -9.40
CA LEU A 75 -0.54 16.00 -10.13
C LEU A 75 0.75 15.25 -9.76
N MET A 76 1.88 15.94 -9.72
CA MET A 76 3.16 15.35 -9.31
C MET A 76 3.10 14.81 -7.88
N TYR A 77 2.49 15.57 -6.96
CA TYR A 77 2.28 15.15 -5.59
C TYR A 77 1.42 13.87 -5.50
N MET A 78 0.27 13.84 -6.18
CA MET A 78 -0.65 12.70 -6.16
C MET A 78 0.00 11.44 -6.73
N VAL A 79 0.69 11.54 -7.86
CA VAL A 79 1.41 10.41 -8.47
C VAL A 79 2.50 9.90 -7.53
N GLY A 80 3.30 10.80 -6.95
CA GLY A 80 4.36 10.44 -6.01
C GLY A 80 3.82 9.75 -4.75
N MET A 81 2.73 10.27 -4.19
CA MET A 81 2.05 9.69 -3.02
C MET A 81 1.52 8.28 -3.33
N ILE A 82 0.79 8.11 -4.45
CA ILE A 82 0.22 6.83 -4.87
C ILE A 82 1.33 5.80 -5.11
N ALA A 83 2.39 6.18 -5.84
CA ALA A 83 3.52 5.30 -6.13
C ALA A 83 4.23 4.86 -4.84
N SER A 84 4.44 5.80 -3.90
CA SER A 84 5.07 5.53 -2.61
C SER A 84 4.25 4.60 -1.73
N LEU A 85 2.93 4.84 -1.63
CA LEU A 85 2.00 3.98 -0.90
C LEU A 85 1.98 2.57 -1.48
N HIS A 86 1.68 2.42 -2.77
CA HIS A 86 1.56 1.11 -3.41
C HIS A 86 2.90 0.37 -3.42
N GLY A 87 4.01 1.06 -3.68
CA GLY A 87 5.35 0.47 -3.63
C GLY A 87 5.69 -0.08 -2.24
N THR A 88 5.38 0.67 -1.19
CA THR A 88 5.57 0.24 0.20
C THR A 88 4.73 -0.98 0.54
N LEU A 89 3.44 -0.97 0.15
CA LEU A 89 2.52 -2.09 0.39
C LEU A 89 2.95 -3.36 -0.36
N VAL A 90 3.36 -3.22 -1.62
CA VAL A 90 3.90 -4.32 -2.44
C VAL A 90 5.17 -4.91 -1.83
N TYR A 91 6.07 -4.07 -1.32
CA TYR A 91 7.26 -4.55 -0.63
C TYR A 91 6.90 -5.39 0.61
N PHE A 92 6.00 -4.87 1.47
CA PHE A 92 5.61 -5.57 2.69
C PHE A 92 4.85 -6.86 2.43
N ILE A 93 3.88 -6.87 1.51
CA ILE A 93 3.12 -8.10 1.21
C ILE A 93 4.07 -9.19 0.68
N ARG A 94 5.04 -8.85 -0.18
CA ARG A 94 6.00 -9.81 -0.72
C ARG A 94 6.87 -10.38 0.39
N ARG A 95 7.45 -9.50 1.22
CA ARG A 95 8.32 -9.90 2.34
C ARG A 95 7.56 -10.78 3.34
N TRP A 96 6.36 -10.38 3.72
CA TRP A 96 5.58 -11.12 4.71
C TRP A 96 4.95 -12.39 4.17
N SER A 97 4.59 -12.43 2.89
CA SER A 97 4.12 -13.68 2.26
C SER A 97 5.22 -14.74 2.22
N LYS A 98 6.48 -14.35 1.95
CA LYS A 98 7.62 -15.28 2.04
C LYS A 98 7.79 -15.83 3.45
N LYS A 99 7.85 -14.95 4.46
CA LYS A 99 7.94 -15.35 5.88
C LYS A 99 6.76 -16.19 6.37
N TRP A 100 5.57 -15.96 5.83
CA TRP A 100 4.40 -16.77 6.11
C TRP A 100 4.58 -18.18 5.54
N ASN A 101 5.05 -18.29 4.30
CA ASN A 101 5.27 -19.58 3.64
C ASN A 101 6.35 -20.44 4.30
N GLU A 102 7.38 -19.83 4.87
CA GLU A 102 8.44 -20.52 5.63
C GLU A 102 7.89 -21.42 6.74
N GLN A 103 6.72 -21.10 7.31
CA GLN A 103 6.06 -21.90 8.36
C GLN A 103 5.49 -23.23 7.85
N PHE A 104 5.38 -23.40 6.53
CA PHE A 104 4.80 -24.58 5.88
C PHE A 104 5.85 -25.40 5.12
N VAL A 105 7.10 -24.96 5.10
CA VAL A 105 8.21 -25.75 4.57
C VAL A 105 8.56 -26.80 5.62
N LYS A 106 8.30 -28.08 5.35
CA LYS A 106 8.74 -29.16 6.23
C LYS A 106 10.28 -29.14 6.31
N PRO A 107 10.90 -29.37 7.47
CA PRO A 107 12.32 -29.69 7.50
C PRO A 107 12.49 -30.96 6.67
N THR A 108 13.30 -30.88 5.61
CA THR A 108 13.85 -32.08 4.98
C THR A 108 14.69 -32.76 6.05
N ASN A 109 14.12 -33.80 6.66
CA ASN A 109 14.89 -34.72 7.48
C ASN A 109 16.03 -35.23 6.60
N SER A 110 17.25 -34.88 6.99
CA SER A 110 18.46 -35.54 6.53
C SER A 110 18.41 -36.97 7.05
N GLU A 111 17.90 -37.87 6.22
CA GLU A 111 18.19 -39.30 6.29
C GLU A 111 19.60 -39.58 5.74
#